data_AF-A0A0H3WME6-F1
#
_entry.id   AF-A0A0H3WME6-F1
#
_cell.length_a   1.000
_cell.length_b   1.000
_cell.length_c   1.000
_cell.angle_alpha   90.00
_cell.angle_beta   90.00
_cell.angle_gamma   90.00
#
_symmetry.space_group_name_H-M   'P 1'
#
loop_
_entity.id
_entity.type
_entity.pdbx_description
1 polymer ?
#
loop_
_entity_poly.entity_id
_entity_poly.type
_entity_poly.pdbx_seq_one_letter_code
_entity_poly.pdbx_strand_id
1 'polypeptide(L)'
;MLTGNALAAVAGADLSSPVGVWRIVDETGDPKALITISEQNGEIVGALTRSLGRPDGLERRCTECTDWRKDKKLQGLQIIRGLHKDADSDEYVGGKILDPDSGSEYGCKMRVVAGGKKLEVRGYFGISLLGRTQTWIREP
;
A
#
# COMPACT_ATOMS: atom_id res chain seq x y z
N MET A 1 29.80 -43.81 4.87
CA MET A 1 29.68 -42.35 5.05
C MET A 1 28.47 -41.90 4.24
N LEU A 2 27.35 -41.62 4.90
CA LEU A 2 26.12 -41.17 4.23
C LEU A 2 26.10 -39.64 4.28
N THR A 3 26.39 -38.99 3.16
CA THR A 3 26.21 -37.55 2.99
C THR A 3 24.73 -37.27 2.73
N GLY A 4 24.02 -36.78 3.74
CA GLY A 4 22.65 -36.29 3.60
C GLY A 4 22.66 -34.88 3.01
N ASN A 5 22.12 -34.72 1.82
CA ASN A 5 21.93 -33.43 1.17
C ASN A 5 20.62 -32.81 1.66
N ALA A 6 20.70 -31.77 2.49
CA ALA A 6 19.53 -30.99 2.89
C ALA A 6 19.13 -30.05 1.74
N LEU A 7 17.97 -30.30 1.13
CA LEU A 7 17.30 -29.35 0.24
C LEU A 7 16.67 -28.25 1.09
N ALA A 8 17.21 -27.03 1.02
CA ALA A 8 16.53 -25.85 1.55
C ALA A 8 15.32 -25.54 0.64
N ALA A 9 14.12 -25.65 1.19
CA ALA A 9 12.91 -25.19 0.51
C ALA A 9 12.98 -23.66 0.38
N VAL A 10 13.02 -23.17 -0.85
CA VAL A 10 12.89 -21.73 -1.13
C VAL A 10 11.43 -21.39 -0.84
N ALA A 11 11.16 -20.71 0.27
CA ALA A 11 9.83 -20.19 0.56
C ALA A 11 9.44 -19.23 -0.57
N GLY A 12 8.46 -19.64 -1.40
CA GLY A 12 7.87 -18.74 -2.38
C GLY A 12 7.23 -17.56 -1.65
N ALA A 13 7.40 -16.35 -2.18
CA ALA A 13 6.74 -15.17 -1.63
C ALA A 13 5.23 -15.43 -1.56
N ASP A 14 4.62 -15.22 -0.39
CA ASP A 14 3.17 -15.33 -0.24
C ASP A 14 2.50 -14.19 -1.03
N LEU A 15 2.06 -14.53 -2.24
CA LEU A 15 1.42 -13.59 -3.16
C LEU A 15 0.02 -13.16 -2.67
N SER A 16 -0.53 -13.76 -1.62
CA SER A 16 -1.78 -13.34 -0.98
C SER A 16 -1.59 -12.20 0.03
N SER A 17 -0.35 -11.94 0.45
CA SER A 17 0.00 -10.81 1.31
C SER A 17 0.09 -9.50 0.51
N PRO A 18 -0.38 -8.37 1.05
CA PRO A 18 -0.25 -7.07 0.42
C PRO A 18 1.18 -6.51 0.53
N VAL A 19 2.06 -7.14 1.32
CA VAL A 19 3.47 -6.73 1.42
C VAL A 19 4.12 -6.82 0.04
N GLY A 20 4.85 -5.76 -0.33
CA GLY A 20 5.49 -5.63 -1.64
C GLY A 20 5.42 -4.22 -2.21
N VAL A 21 5.86 -4.07 -3.46
CA VAL A 21 5.83 -2.80 -4.18
C VAL A 21 4.63 -2.79 -5.13
N TRP A 22 3.89 -1.70 -5.11
CA TRP A 22 2.68 -1.53 -5.90
C TRP A 22 2.73 -0.24 -6.69
N ARG A 23 2.28 -0.31 -7.94
CA ARG A 23 2.09 0.83 -8.82
C ARG A 23 0.67 1.34 -8.73
N ILE A 24 0.55 2.59 -8.33
CA ILE A 24 -0.68 3.37 -8.32
C ILE A 24 -0.93 3.87 -9.74
N VAL A 25 -2.13 3.61 -10.25
CA VAL A 25 -2.61 4.09 -11.55
C VAL A 25 -3.84 4.97 -11.35
N ASP A 26 -4.08 5.92 -12.24
CA ASP A 26 -5.35 6.67 -12.25
C ASP A 26 -6.46 5.91 -13.00
N GLU A 27 -7.59 6.59 -13.19
CA GLU A 27 -8.78 6.05 -13.85
C GLU A 27 -8.55 5.72 -15.33
N THR A 28 -7.57 6.34 -16.00
CA THR A 28 -7.17 6.03 -17.39
C THR A 28 -6.14 4.90 -17.45
N GLY A 29 -5.58 4.50 -16.31
CA GLY A 29 -4.55 3.47 -16.19
C GLY A 29 -3.12 4.04 -16.24
N ASP A 30 -2.96 5.36 -16.25
CA ASP A 30 -1.66 6.00 -16.30
C ASP A 30 -0.94 5.90 -14.94
N PRO A 31 0.34 5.54 -14.92
CA PRO A 31 1.08 5.34 -13.70
C PRO A 31 1.38 6.66 -12.98
N LYS A 32 1.05 6.74 -11.69
CA LYS A 32 1.30 7.93 -10.86
C LYS A 32 2.55 7.79 -10.01
N ALA A 33 2.61 6.73 -9.23
CA ALA A 33 3.66 6.50 -8.25
C ALA A 33 3.80 5.02 -7.89
N LEU A 34 4.92 4.69 -7.25
CA LEU A 34 5.13 3.45 -6.52
C LEU A 34 4.93 3.69 -5.02
N ILE A 35 4.30 2.72 -4.38
CA ILE A 35 4.17 2.61 -2.93
C ILE A 35 4.74 1.27 -2.48
N THR A 36 5.56 1.31 -1.44
CA THR A 36 6.05 0.10 -0.78
C THR A 36 5.18 -0.16 0.43
N ILE A 37 4.54 -1.33 0.45
CA ILE A 37 3.75 -1.84 1.56
C ILE A 37 4.60 -2.83 2.35
N SER A 38 4.60 -2.68 3.67
CA SER A 38 5.37 -3.49 4.62
C SER A 38 4.54 -3.76 5.86
N GLU A 39 4.94 -4.77 6.62
CA GLU A 39 4.39 -5.03 7.96
C GLU A 39 5.32 -4.46 9.03
N GLN A 40 4.74 -3.73 9.99
CA GLN A 40 5.45 -3.16 11.14
C GLN A 40 4.61 -3.38 12.39
N ASN A 41 5.16 -4.13 13.36
CA ASN A 41 4.46 -4.44 14.62
C ASN A 41 3.06 -5.09 14.43
N GLY A 42 2.88 -5.93 13.41
CA GLY A 42 1.60 -6.56 13.10
C GLY A 42 0.60 -5.67 12.36
N GLU A 43 1.01 -4.46 11.95
CA GLU A 43 0.24 -3.55 11.11
C GLU A 43 0.82 -3.48 9.69
N ILE A 44 -0.06 -3.53 8.70
CA ILE A 44 0.28 -3.19 7.33
C ILE A 44 0.32 -1.67 7.19
N VAL A 45 1.47 -1.18 6.73
CA VAL A 45 1.76 0.23 6.47
C VAL A 45 2.29 0.41 5.05
N GLY A 46 2.14 1.62 4.50
CA GLY A 46 2.54 1.89 3.11
C GLY A 46 3.14 3.28 2.94
N ALA A 47 4.28 3.35 2.26
CA ALA A 47 5.01 4.60 2.00
C ALA A 47 5.31 4.82 0.52
N LEU A 48 5.14 6.05 0.04
CA LEU A 48 5.43 6.42 -1.34
C LEU A 48 6.94 6.35 -1.60
N THR A 49 7.38 5.67 -2.66
CA THR A 49 8.81 5.41 -2.91
C THR A 49 9.33 5.87 -4.26
N ARG A 50 8.45 6.13 -5.23
CA ARG A 50 8.88 6.68 -6.53
C ARG A 50 7.74 7.38 -7.26
N SER A 51 8.00 8.51 -7.92
CA SER A 51 7.05 9.06 -8.90
C SER A 51 7.28 8.42 -10.27
N LEU A 52 6.19 8.14 -10.99
CA LEU A 52 6.25 7.57 -12.34
C LEU A 52 5.78 8.54 -13.43
N GLY A 53 4.94 9.52 -13.08
CA GLY A 53 4.43 10.51 -14.03
C GLY A 53 5.27 11.79 -14.14
N ARG A 54 6.06 12.13 -13.11
CA ARG A 54 6.98 13.29 -13.12
C ARG A 54 8.24 12.97 -12.30
N PRO A 55 9.46 13.21 -12.80
CA PRO A 55 10.69 12.83 -12.09
C PRO A 55 10.81 13.36 -10.65
N ASP A 56 10.27 14.55 -10.38
CA ASP A 56 10.31 15.27 -9.10
C ASP A 56 8.97 15.23 -8.34
N GLY A 57 8.00 14.42 -8.79
CA GLY A 57 6.64 14.43 -8.25
C GLY A 57 6.53 14.10 -6.75
N LEU A 58 7.54 13.42 -6.18
CA LEU A 58 7.61 13.10 -4.74
C LEU A 58 8.59 14.01 -3.96
N GLU A 59 9.27 14.96 -4.61
CA GLU A 59 10.15 15.92 -3.93
C GLU A 59 9.38 17.01 -3.19
N ARG A 60 8.11 17.22 -3.57
CA ARG A 60 7.18 18.11 -2.87
C ARG A 60 6.95 17.64 -1.43
N ARG A 61 6.50 18.56 -0.58
CA ARG A 61 6.18 18.31 0.84
C ARG A 61 4.68 18.24 1.04
N CYS A 62 4.24 17.48 2.05
CA CYS A 62 2.84 17.49 2.47
C CYS A 62 2.55 18.72 3.33
N THR A 63 2.23 19.86 2.71
CA THR A 63 1.90 21.11 3.41
C THR A 63 0.51 21.08 4.05
N GLU A 64 -0.41 20.34 3.45
CA GLU A 64 -1.80 20.18 3.93
C GLU A 64 -1.93 19.19 5.09
N CYS A 65 -0.91 18.35 5.33
CA CYS A 65 -0.91 17.42 6.46
C CYS A 65 -0.93 18.20 7.78
N THR A 66 -1.69 17.69 8.75
CA THR A 66 -1.84 18.30 10.09
C THR A 66 -1.19 17.49 11.21
N ASP A 67 -0.69 16.28 10.91
CA ASP A 67 -0.01 15.42 11.88
C ASP A 67 1.53 15.45 11.69
N TRP A 68 2.23 14.45 12.24
CA TRP A 68 3.70 14.33 12.17
C TRP A 68 4.26 14.27 10.74
N ARG A 69 3.41 14.10 9.72
CA ARG A 69 3.73 14.10 8.30
C ARG A 69 3.79 15.52 7.70
N LYS A 70 3.34 16.54 8.44
CA LYS A 70 3.40 17.94 8.00
C LYS A 70 4.82 18.34 7.59
N ASP A 71 4.92 18.98 6.43
CA ASP A 71 6.16 19.46 5.82
C ASP A 71 7.22 18.37 5.53
N LYS A 72 6.88 17.09 5.67
CA LYS A 72 7.73 15.99 5.22
C LYS A 72 7.65 15.84 3.70
N LYS A 73 8.75 15.43 3.07
CA LYS A 73 8.76 15.07 1.65
C LYS A 73 7.81 13.90 1.42
N LEU A 74 7.17 13.86 0.25
CA LEU A 74 6.34 12.72 -0.12
C LEU A 74 7.16 11.46 -0.37
N GLN A 75 8.39 11.62 -0.84
CA GLN A 75 9.36 10.53 -0.92
C GLN A 75 9.59 9.93 0.47
N GLY A 76 9.20 8.67 0.65
CA GLY A 76 9.25 7.94 1.92
C GLY A 76 8.08 8.23 2.87
N LEU A 77 7.09 9.05 2.47
CA LEU A 77 5.99 9.40 3.34
C LEU A 77 5.03 8.23 3.51
N GLN A 78 4.80 7.82 4.76
CA GLN A 78 3.81 6.81 5.09
C GLN A 78 2.40 7.38 4.96
N ILE A 79 1.69 6.94 3.92
CA ILE A 79 0.31 7.36 3.65
C ILE A 79 -0.71 6.29 4.06
N ILE A 80 -0.32 5.02 4.24
CA ILE A 80 -1.18 3.95 4.76
C ILE A 80 -0.71 3.53 6.16
N ARG A 81 -1.65 3.31 7.09
CA ARG A 81 -1.38 2.85 8.46
C ARG A 81 -2.52 2.03 9.06
N GLY A 82 -2.22 1.22 10.09
CA GLY A 82 -3.22 0.58 10.95
C GLY A 82 -4.07 -0.51 10.30
N LEU A 83 -3.62 -1.07 9.18
CA LEU A 83 -4.33 -2.17 8.53
C LEU A 83 -3.93 -3.49 9.18
N HIS A 84 -4.91 -4.35 9.47
CA HIS A 84 -4.68 -5.69 9.97
C HIS A 84 -5.45 -6.71 9.13
N LYS A 85 -4.93 -7.94 9.06
CA LYS A 85 -5.63 -9.04 8.41
C LYS A 85 -6.94 -9.31 9.15
N ASP A 86 -8.04 -9.33 8.41
CA ASP A 86 -9.33 -9.75 8.93
C ASP A 86 -9.33 -11.27 9.17
N ALA A 87 -9.88 -11.72 10.29
CA ALA A 87 -9.84 -13.13 10.67
C ALA A 87 -10.78 -14.00 9.84
N ASP A 88 -11.84 -13.40 9.29
CA ASP A 88 -12.94 -14.09 8.62
C ASP A 88 -12.94 -13.88 7.10
N SER A 89 -11.95 -13.17 6.55
CA SER A 89 -11.89 -12.85 5.13
C SER A 89 -10.47 -12.62 4.60
N ASP A 90 -10.37 -12.46 3.27
CA ASP A 90 -9.10 -12.12 2.63
C ASP A 90 -8.70 -10.65 2.76
N GLU A 91 -9.53 -9.82 3.40
CA GLU A 91 -9.32 -8.38 3.48
C GLU A 91 -8.34 -7.99 4.59
N TYR A 92 -7.74 -6.81 4.43
CA TYR A 92 -7.06 -6.09 5.48
C TYR A 92 -7.88 -4.83 5.80
N VAL A 93 -8.21 -4.63 7.07
CA VAL A 93 -9.23 -3.67 7.51
C VAL A 93 -8.73 -2.80 8.67
N GLY A 94 -9.55 -1.83 9.09
CA GLY A 94 -9.27 -0.96 10.24
C GLY A 94 -8.32 0.22 9.96
N GLY A 95 -7.71 0.25 8.79
CA GLY A 95 -6.65 1.20 8.48
C GLY A 95 -7.11 2.60 8.09
N LYS A 96 -6.11 3.44 7.82
CA LYS A 96 -6.25 4.80 7.30
C LYS A 96 -5.38 5.01 6.09
N ILE A 97 -5.86 5.83 5.16
CA ILE A 97 -5.08 6.32 4.01
C ILE A 97 -5.15 7.84 3.95
N LEU A 98 -3.99 8.48 3.80
CA LEU A 98 -3.83 9.93 3.65
C LEU A 98 -3.74 10.28 2.16
N ASP A 99 -4.50 11.27 1.74
CA ASP A 99 -4.24 12.01 0.51
C ASP A 99 -3.32 13.20 0.82
N PRO A 100 -2.05 13.18 0.36
CA PRO A 100 -1.11 14.25 0.66
C PRO A 100 -1.39 15.55 -0.12
N ASP A 101 -2.24 15.53 -1.14
CA ASP A 101 -2.63 16.73 -1.90
C ASP A 101 -3.67 17.58 -1.18
N SER A 102 -4.57 16.93 -0.43
CA SER A 102 -5.62 17.61 0.34
C SER A 102 -5.38 17.58 1.85
N GLY A 103 -4.41 16.79 2.34
CA GLY A 103 -4.19 16.54 3.76
C GLY A 103 -5.29 15.68 4.41
N SER A 104 -6.28 15.24 3.63
CA SER A 104 -7.43 14.50 4.12
C SER A 104 -7.07 13.05 4.40
N GLU A 105 -7.62 12.51 5.48
CA GLU A 105 -7.45 11.11 5.85
C GLU A 105 -8.78 10.35 5.82
N TYR A 106 -8.74 9.16 5.25
CA TYR A 106 -9.90 8.31 4.98
C TYR A 106 -9.74 6.97 5.71
N GLY A 107 -10.86 6.32 6.00
CA GLY A 107 -10.83 4.88 6.32
C GLY A 107 -10.29 4.11 5.12
N CYS A 108 -9.48 3.08 5.40
CA CYS A 108 -8.85 2.26 4.37
C CYS A 108 -9.12 0.78 4.63
N LYS A 109 -9.37 0.04 3.56
CA LYS A 109 -9.25 -1.42 3.54
C LYS A 109 -8.64 -1.86 2.22
N MET A 110 -8.01 -3.03 2.19
CA MET A 110 -7.42 -3.57 0.98
C MET A 110 -7.61 -5.07 0.83
N ARG A 111 -7.59 -5.54 -0.41
CA ARG A 111 -7.65 -6.96 -0.74
C ARG A 111 -6.73 -7.27 -1.90
N VAL A 112 -5.90 -8.28 -1.75
CA VAL A 112 -5.08 -8.81 -2.84
C VAL A 112 -5.95 -9.68 -3.73
N VAL A 113 -5.92 -9.43 -5.03
CA VAL A 113 -6.75 -10.12 -6.03
C VAL A 113 -5.92 -10.54 -7.25
N ALA A 114 -6.56 -11.22 -8.21
CA ALA A 114 -5.94 -11.67 -9.45
C ALA A 114 -4.65 -12.49 -9.23
N GLY A 115 -4.68 -13.41 -8.26
CA GLY A 115 -3.55 -14.27 -7.92
C GLY A 115 -2.32 -13.51 -7.44
N GLY A 116 -2.52 -12.40 -6.73
CA GLY A 116 -1.44 -11.56 -6.21
C GLY A 116 -1.06 -10.39 -7.11
N LYS A 117 -1.53 -10.34 -8.35
CA LYS A 117 -1.04 -9.34 -9.33
C LYS A 117 -1.66 -7.96 -9.14
N LYS A 118 -2.78 -7.87 -8.41
CA LYS A 118 -3.54 -6.64 -8.20
C LYS A 118 -3.89 -6.46 -6.74
N LEU A 119 -3.97 -5.21 -6.30
CA LEU A 119 -4.43 -4.82 -4.97
C LEU A 119 -5.60 -3.88 -5.12
N GLU A 120 -6.75 -4.27 -4.61
CA GLU A 120 -7.88 -3.36 -4.46
C GLU A 120 -7.67 -2.55 -3.18
N VAL A 121 -7.61 -1.23 -3.29
CA VAL A 121 -7.47 -0.31 -2.17
C VAL A 121 -8.70 0.58 -2.11
N ARG A 122 -9.46 0.49 -1.02
CA ARG A 122 -10.68 1.27 -0.84
C ARG A 122 -10.49 2.33 0.23
N GLY A 123 -10.65 3.59 -0.17
CA GLY A 123 -10.74 4.75 0.72
C GLY A 123 -12.21 5.15 0.94
N TYR A 124 -12.61 5.47 2.17
CA TYR A 124 -14.00 5.83 2.51
C TYR A 124 -14.11 6.83 3.67
N PHE A 125 -15.24 7.55 3.72
CA PHE A 125 -15.57 8.45 4.82
C PHE A 125 -16.60 7.79 5.76
N GLY A 126 -16.24 7.64 7.03
CA GLY A 126 -17.14 7.03 8.03
C GLY A 126 -17.38 5.55 7.74
N ILE A 127 -18.50 5.23 7.08
CA ILE A 127 -18.85 3.85 6.68
C ILE A 127 -18.24 3.48 5.33
N SER A 128 -17.81 2.23 5.17
CA SER A 128 -17.14 1.75 3.96
C SER A 128 -18.00 1.80 2.70
N LEU A 129 -19.32 1.93 2.82
CA LEU A 129 -20.23 2.03 1.68
C LEU A 129 -20.04 3.34 0.89
N LEU A 130 -19.63 4.43 1.56
CA LEU A 130 -19.42 5.75 0.95
C LEU A 130 -17.92 5.98 0.70
N GLY A 131 -17.43 5.47 -0.41
CA GLY A 131 -16.01 5.52 -0.75
C GLY A 131 -15.69 5.10 -2.17
N ARG A 132 -14.41 5.18 -2.52
CA ARG A 132 -13.87 4.81 -3.84
C ARG A 132 -12.86 3.68 -3.70
N THR A 133 -12.86 2.79 -4.68
CA THR A 133 -11.88 1.71 -4.77
C THR A 133 -10.96 2.00 -5.95
N GLN A 134 -9.66 1.92 -5.72
CA GLN A 134 -8.64 1.91 -6.76
C GLN A 134 -8.05 0.51 -6.89
N THR A 135 -7.58 0.17 -8.07
CA THR A 135 -6.85 -1.08 -8.30
C THR A 135 -5.39 -0.75 -8.62
N TRP A 136 -4.48 -1.22 -7.78
CA TRP A 136 -3.04 -1.06 -7.98
C TRP A 136 -2.43 -2.32 -8.58
N ILE A 137 -1.29 -2.19 -9.24
CA ILE A 137 -0.61 -3.28 -9.95
C ILE A 137 0.64 -3.66 -9.18
N ARG A 138 0.85 -4.96 -8.92
CA ARG A 138 2.06 -5.41 -8.23
C ARG A 138 3.28 -5.20 -9.13
N GLU A 139 4.36 -4.66 -8.58
CA GLU A 139 5.65 -4.64 -9.26
C GLU A 139 6.36 -5.99 -9.10
N PRO A 140 7.06 -6.48 -10.14
CA PRO A 140 7.77 -7.78 -10.12
C PRO A 140 8.88 -7.88 -9.06
#